data_AF-A0A1Q6V221-F1
#
_entry.id   AF-A0A1Q6V221-F1
#
_cell.length_a   1.000
_cell.length_b   1.000
_cell.length_c   1.000
_cell.angle_alpha   90.00
_cell.angle_beta   90.00
_cell.angle_gamma   90.00
#
_symmetry.space_group_name_H-M   'P 1'
#
loop_
_entity.id
_entity.type
_entity.pdbx_description
1 polymer ?
#
loop_
_entity_poly.entity_id
_entity_poly.type
_entity_poly.pdbx_seq_one_letter_code
_entity_poly.pdbx_strand_id
1 'polypeptide(L)'
;MDKLNWIDLITERLRDYSEGEIWTDGGSEILVRTESAANTIADMLTTLYRTQGEEVEINTGYYDPEEDERNNEVDRYTGWWYVNIG
;
A
#
# COMPACT_ATOMS: atom_id res chain seq x y z
N MET A 1 21.27 -16.06 4.68
CA MET A 1 19.80 -16.16 4.64
C MET A 1 19.37 -15.07 3.69
N ASP A 2 18.66 -15.43 2.63
CA ASP A 2 18.23 -14.44 1.64
C ASP A 2 17.17 -13.53 2.28
N LYS A 3 17.29 -12.23 2.03
CA LYS A 3 16.35 -11.23 2.53
C LYS A 3 15.04 -11.34 1.74
N LEU A 4 13.93 -11.15 2.42
CA LEU A 4 12.61 -11.26 1.80
C LEU A 4 12.18 -9.90 1.27
N ASN A 5 11.62 -9.87 0.07
CA ASN A 5 10.86 -8.70 -0.37
C ASN A 5 9.45 -8.79 0.21
N TRP A 6 9.27 -8.25 1.42
CA TRP A 6 8.02 -8.38 2.17
C TRP A 6 6.82 -7.79 1.44
N ILE A 7 6.98 -6.65 0.77
CA ILE A 7 5.85 -6.04 0.06
C ILE A 7 5.38 -6.93 -1.09
N ASP A 8 6.29 -7.44 -1.92
CA ASP A 8 5.97 -8.37 -3.02
C ASP A 8 5.27 -9.62 -2.49
N LEU A 9 5.80 -10.21 -1.41
CA LEU A 9 5.19 -11.40 -0.81
C LEU A 9 3.76 -11.14 -0.32
N ILE A 10 3.49 -9.95 0.21
CA ILE A 10 2.14 -9.59 0.68
C ILE A 10 1.23 -9.32 -0.51
N THR A 11 1.66 -8.51 -1.48
CA THR A 11 0.83 -8.14 -2.63
C THR A 11 0.49 -9.34 -3.51
N GLU A 12 1.42 -10.29 -3.72
CA GLU A 12 1.14 -11.57 -4.39
C GLU A 12 -0.02 -12.39 -3.80
N ARG A 13 -0.38 -12.15 -2.53
CA ARG A 13 -1.39 -12.90 -1.79
C ARG A 13 -2.66 -12.10 -1.54
N LEU A 14 -2.63 -10.79 -1.77
CA LEU A 14 -3.81 -9.95 -1.72
C LEU A 14 -4.62 -10.10 -3.01
N ARG A 15 -5.92 -9.82 -2.91
CA ARG A 15 -6.78 -9.72 -4.10
C ARG A 15 -6.39 -8.50 -4.93
N ASP A 16 -6.55 -8.60 -6.25
CA ASP A 16 -6.16 -7.61 -7.24
C ASP A 16 -7.32 -6.72 -7.76
N TYR A 17 -8.44 -6.71 -7.03
CA TYR A 17 -9.64 -5.94 -7.33
C TYR A 17 -10.13 -5.13 -6.12
N SER A 18 -10.68 -3.94 -6.39
CA SER A 18 -10.94 -2.86 -5.41
C SER A 18 -12.22 -3.04 -4.59
N GLU A 19 -12.59 -4.27 -4.28
CA GLU A 19 -13.72 -4.56 -3.37
C GLU A 19 -13.22 -4.85 -1.94
N GLY A 20 -14.03 -4.56 -0.92
CA GLY A 20 -13.73 -4.84 0.49
C GLY A 20 -12.79 -3.83 1.18
N GLU A 21 -12.05 -4.29 2.20
CA GLU A 21 -11.22 -3.44 3.10
C GLU A 21 -9.75 -3.24 2.68
N ILE A 22 -9.16 -4.24 2.03
CA ILE A 22 -7.76 -4.25 1.58
C ILE A 22 -7.65 -4.89 0.19
N TRP A 23 -6.82 -4.35 -0.69
CA TRP A 23 -6.50 -4.96 -1.99
C TRP A 23 -5.12 -4.49 -2.46
N THR A 24 -4.64 -5.03 -3.56
CA THR A 24 -3.43 -4.58 -4.25
C THR A 24 -3.76 -4.34 -5.72
N ASP A 25 -2.98 -3.54 -6.42
CA ASP A 25 -3.10 -3.44 -7.87
C ASP A 25 -2.33 -4.53 -8.64
N GLY A 26 -1.74 -5.49 -7.91
CA GLY A 26 -0.86 -6.51 -8.47
C GLY A 26 0.59 -6.05 -8.61
N GLY A 27 0.92 -4.85 -8.14
CA GLY A 27 2.25 -4.29 -8.08
C GLY A 27 2.80 -4.20 -6.65
N SER A 28 3.41 -3.05 -6.35
CA SER A 28 4.08 -2.76 -5.08
C SER A 28 3.23 -1.91 -4.13
N GLU A 29 1.90 -1.87 -4.33
CA GLU A 29 1.00 -1.07 -3.51
C GLU A 29 -0.02 -1.92 -2.76
N ILE A 30 -0.22 -1.58 -1.50
CA ILE A 30 -1.29 -2.10 -0.65
C ILE A 30 -2.29 -0.98 -0.41
N LEU A 31 -3.55 -1.22 -0.77
CA LEU A 31 -4.63 -0.23 -0.69
C LEU A 31 -5.60 -0.57 0.43
N VAL A 32 -5.93 0.41 1.27
CA VAL A 32 -6.82 0.28 2.43
C VAL A 32 -7.78 1.44 2.59
N ARG A 33 -8.87 1.22 3.34
CA ARG A 33 -9.97 2.19 3.48
C ARG A 33 -9.67 3.39 4.37
N THR A 34 -8.72 3.30 5.28
CA THR A 34 -8.46 4.34 6.27
C THR A 34 -6.98 4.66 6.40
N GLU A 35 -6.68 5.92 6.71
CA GLU A 35 -5.33 6.38 7.05
C GLU A 35 -4.72 5.55 8.19
N SER A 36 -5.52 5.24 9.22
CA SER A 36 -5.06 4.44 10.36
C SER A 36 -4.62 3.03 9.96
N ALA A 37 -5.31 2.41 8.98
CA ALA A 37 -4.92 1.11 8.45
C ALA A 37 -3.63 1.23 7.63
N ALA A 38 -3.49 2.29 6.82
CA ALA A 38 -2.27 2.54 6.03
C ALA A 38 -1.06 2.71 6.95
N ASN A 39 -1.19 3.53 8.00
CA ASN A 39 -0.15 3.73 9.01
C ASN A 39 0.20 2.43 9.74
N THR A 40 -0.79 1.61 10.10
CA THR A 40 -0.55 0.31 10.74
C THR A 40 0.22 -0.64 9.82
N ILE A 41 -0.10 -0.68 8.53
CA ILE A 41 0.62 -1.50 7.55
C ILE A 41 2.04 -0.97 7.33
N ALA A 42 2.22 0.35 7.27
CA ALA A 42 3.53 0.96 7.13
C ALA A 42 4.46 0.64 8.32
N ASP A 43 3.94 0.71 9.55
CA ASP A 43 4.66 0.31 10.77
C ASP A 43 5.03 -1.18 10.75
N MET A 44 4.11 -2.04 10.28
CA MET A 44 4.36 -3.48 10.12
C MET A 44 5.48 -3.75 9.12
N LEU A 45 5.41 -3.16 7.91
CA LEU A 45 6.43 -3.33 6.87
C LEU A 45 7.79 -2.83 7.36
N THR A 46 7.83 -1.63 7.95
CA THR A 46 9.06 -1.06 8.54
C THR A 46 9.68 -2.02 9.55
N THR A 47 8.85 -2.64 10.40
CA THR A 47 9.33 -3.63 11.38
C THR A 47 9.89 -4.87 10.70
N LEU A 48 9.19 -5.42 9.70
CA LEU A 48 9.63 -6.61 8.97
C LEU A 48 11.00 -6.39 8.28
N TYR A 49 11.18 -5.28 7.57
CA TYR A 49 12.47 -4.94 6.95
C TYR A 49 13.57 -4.69 8.00
N ARG A 50 13.27 -3.96 9.08
CA ARG A 50 14.25 -3.73 10.16
C ARG A 50 14.71 -5.02 10.83
N THR A 51 13.81 -5.99 11.01
CA THR A 51 14.18 -7.29 11.61
C THR A 51 15.14 -8.12 10.75
N GLN A 52 15.21 -7.87 9.44
CA GLN A 52 16.21 -8.47 8.54
C GLN A 52 17.42 -7.56 8.27
N GLY A 53 17.57 -6.47 9.02
CA GLY A 53 18.68 -5.55 8.90
C GLY A 53 18.58 -4.63 7.67
N GLU A 54 17.36 -4.29 7.25
CA GLU A 54 17.09 -3.36 6.16
C GLU A 54 16.33 -2.14 6.64
N GLU A 55 16.73 -1.00 6.08
CA GLU A 55 16.03 0.26 6.22
C GLU A 55 15.47 0.60 4.85
N VAL A 56 14.15 0.72 4.76
CA VAL A 56 13.42 1.05 3.54
C VAL A 56 12.55 2.28 3.81
N GLU A 57 12.33 3.08 2.78
CA GLU A 57 11.40 4.19 2.83
C GLU A 57 9.99 3.66 2.51
N ILE A 58 9.10 3.69 3.48
CA ILE A 58 7.70 3.34 3.29
C ILE A 58 6.92 4.63 3.10
N ASN A 59 6.23 4.76 1.96
CA ASN A 59 5.37 5.90 1.69
C ASN A 59 3.91 5.53 1.94
N THR A 60 3.16 6.51 2.42
CA THR A 60 1.70 6.46 2.48
C THR A 60 1.11 7.69 1.80
N GLY A 61 -0.09 7.54 1.25
CA GLY A 61 -0.83 8.65 0.66
C GLY A 61 -2.29 8.29 0.44
N TYR A 62 -3.06 9.25 -0.08
CA TYR A 62 -4.48 9.12 -0.33
C TYR A 62 -4.79 9.57 -1.75
N TYR A 63 -5.49 8.72 -2.50
CA TYR A 63 -6.09 9.12 -3.77
C TYR A 63 -7.33 9.95 -3.47
N ASP A 64 -7.17 11.27 -3.43
CA ASP A 64 -8.22 12.21 -3.03
C ASP A 64 -9.30 12.33 -4.12
N PRO A 65 -10.56 11.96 -3.85
CA PRO A 65 -11.64 12.06 -4.83
C PRO A 65 -11.86 13.45 -5.41
N GLU A 66 -11.66 14.52 -4.63
CA GLU A 66 -11.83 15.90 -5.13
C GLU A 66 -10.70 16.30 -6.09
N GLU A 67 -9.48 15.83 -5.83
CA GLU A 67 -8.34 16.03 -6.72
C GLU A 67 -8.47 15.20 -8.00
N ASP A 68 -8.82 13.92 -7.85
CA ASP A 68 -9.01 13.00 -8.97
C ASP A 68 -10.14 13.48 -9.89
N GLU A 69 -11.24 14.00 -9.34
CA GLU A 69 -12.32 14.59 -10.15
C GLU A 69 -11.86 15.84 -10.91
N ARG A 70 -11.14 16.74 -10.24
CA ARG A 70 -10.61 17.97 -10.85
C ARG A 70 -9.62 17.69 -11.98
N ASN A 71 -8.83 16.63 -11.84
CA ASN A 71 -7.82 16.24 -12.81
C ASN A 71 -8.35 15.27 -13.88
N ASN A 72 -9.60 14.80 -13.74
CA ASN A 72 -10.20 13.77 -14.59
C ASN A 72 -9.43 12.43 -14.55
N GLU A 73 -8.98 12.07 -13.33
CA GLU A 73 -8.19 10.89 -12.98
C GLU A 73 -8.98 9.87 -12.14
N VAL A 74 -10.30 10.08 -11.95
CA VAL A 74 -11.15 9.16 -11.19
C VAL A 74 -11.09 7.73 -11.75
N ASP A 75 -10.69 6.79 -10.89
CA ASP A 75 -10.56 5.38 -11.24
C ASP A 75 -10.84 4.45 -10.05
N ARG A 76 -10.28 3.23 -10.07
CA ARG A 76 -10.48 2.22 -9.01
C ARG A 76 -9.68 2.49 -7.73
N TYR A 77 -8.69 3.39 -7.79
CA TYR A 77 -7.82 3.79 -6.69
C TYR A 77 -8.39 5.00 -5.95
N THR A 78 -9.22 5.81 -6.60
CA THR A 78 -9.88 6.96 -5.99
C THR A 78 -10.58 6.62 -4.68
N GLY A 79 -10.28 7.39 -3.63
CA GLY A 79 -10.81 7.21 -2.28
C GLY A 79 -10.11 6.13 -1.45
N TRP A 80 -8.95 5.63 -1.90
CA TRP A 80 -8.14 4.67 -1.15
C TRP A 80 -6.87 5.29 -0.59
N TRP A 81 -6.48 4.82 0.59
CA TRP A 81 -5.13 5.04 1.10
C TRP A 81 -4.20 3.97 0.57
N TYR A 82 -3.00 4.34 0.16
CA TYR A 82 -1.98 3.41 -0.32
C TYR A 82 -0.79 3.34 0.61
N VAL A 83 -0.10 2.20 0.57
CA VAL A 83 1.21 1.97 1.18
C VAL A 83 2.11 1.35 0.14
N ASN A 84 3.28 1.94 -0.11
CA ASN A 84 4.27 1.42 -1.05
C ASN A 84 5.71 1.63 -0.54
N ILE A 85 6.69 1.08 -1.25
CA ILE A 85 8.12 1.31 -0.98
C ILE A 85 8.65 2.31 -2.01
N GLY A 86 9.39 3.33 -1.53
CA GLY A 86 10.06 4.36 -2.33
C GLY A 86 11.33 3.92 -3.04
#